data_AF-A0A1A8KSX3-F1
#
_entry.id   AF-A0A1A8KSX3-F1
#
_cell.length_a   1.000
_cell.length_b   1.000
_cell.length_c   1.000
_cell.angle_alpha   90.00
_cell.angle_beta   90.00
_cell.angle_gamma   90.00
#
_symmetry.space_group_name_H-M   'P 1'
#
loop_
_entity.id
_entity.type
_entity.pdbx_description
1 polymer ?
#
loop_
_entity_poly.entity_id
_entity_poly.type
_entity_poly.pdbx_seq_one_letter_code
_entity_poly.pdbx_strand_id
1 'polypeptide(L)'
;KKTGPLEISQQLDAYLGCPGETLEELRSFPAVCQLSPQLNTALPASAACERLFGVAGLIFRPRRACIRSKNFENKVLLWLNKAYW
;
A
#
# COMPACT_ATOMS: atom_id res chain seq x y z
N LYS A 1 11.99 3.67 19.92
CA LYS A 1 12.92 2.71 20.56
C LYS A 1 13.07 1.55 19.60
N LYS A 2 14.29 1.20 19.14
CA LYS A 2 14.47 0.02 18.28
C LYS A 2 14.28 -1.22 19.16
N THR A 3 13.19 -1.95 18.96
CA THR A 3 12.92 -3.24 19.59
C THR A 3 13.98 -4.24 19.14
N GLY A 4 14.54 -5.00 20.08
CA GLY A 4 15.60 -5.96 19.79
C GLY A 4 15.09 -7.17 18.99
N PRO A 5 15.96 -7.91 18.26
CA PRO A 5 15.56 -9.10 17.49
C PRO A 5 14.85 -10.16 18.33
N LEU A 6 15.25 -10.30 19.60
CA LEU A 6 14.66 -11.24 20.55
C LEU A 6 13.21 -10.84 20.94
N GLU A 7 12.93 -9.54 21.09
CA GLU A 7 11.59 -9.03 21.40
C GLU A 7 10.62 -9.21 20.23
N ILE A 8 11.12 -9.14 19.00
CA ILE A 8 10.30 -9.35 17.79
C ILE A 8 9.84 -10.81 17.69
N SER A 9 10.73 -11.77 17.94
CA SER A 9 10.38 -13.20 17.91
C SER A 9 9.32 -13.54 18.97
N GLN A 10 9.48 -13.00 20.18
CA GLN A 10 8.51 -13.21 21.27
C GLN A 10 7.13 -12.61 20.96
N GLN A 11 7.09 -11.42 20.33
CA GLN A 11 5.83 -10.84 19.88
C GLN A 11 5.17 -11.64 18.74
N LEU A 12 5.97 -12.25 17.86
CA LEU A 12 5.47 -13.09 16.79
C LEU A 12 4.85 -14.39 17.35
N ASP A 13 5.52 -15.07 18.27
CA ASP A 13 4.99 -16.26 18.92
C ASP A 13 3.69 -15.97 19.68
N ALA A 14 3.64 -14.82 20.37
CA ALA A 14 2.43 -14.36 21.07
C ALA A 14 1.29 -14.00 20.11
N TYR A 15 1.62 -13.43 18.94
CA TYR A 15 0.64 -13.13 17.89
C TYR A 15 0.07 -14.42 17.28
N LEU A 16 0.91 -15.40 16.95
CA LEU A 16 0.48 -16.68 16.37
C LEU A 16 -0.37 -17.52 17.35
N GLY A 17 -0.18 -17.34 18.65
CA GLY A 17 -1.02 -17.97 19.69
C GLY A 17 -2.30 -17.20 20.03
N CYS A 18 -2.52 -16.02 19.46
CA CYS A 18 -3.72 -15.22 19.71
C CYS A 18 -4.87 -15.73 18.82
N PRO A 19 -6.05 -16.08 19.37
CA PRO A 19 -7.21 -16.52 18.58
C PRO A 19 -7.93 -15.35 17.88
N GLY A 20 -7.38 -14.14 17.98
CA GLY A 20 -7.95 -12.92 17.45
C GLY A 20 -7.90 -12.84 15.94
N GLU A 21 -9.01 -12.46 15.31
CA GLU A 21 -9.13 -12.29 13.86
C GLU A 21 -9.23 -10.81 13.44
N THR A 22 -9.18 -9.88 14.40
CA THR A 22 -9.43 -8.46 14.16
C THR A 22 -8.16 -7.64 14.00
N LEU A 23 -8.27 -6.51 13.29
CA LEU A 23 -7.17 -5.56 13.14
C LEU A 23 -6.85 -4.83 14.46
N GLU A 24 -7.81 -4.69 15.38
CA GLU A 24 -7.53 -4.14 16.71
C GLU A 24 -6.56 -5.01 17.49
N GLU A 25 -6.68 -6.33 17.38
CA GLU A 25 -5.78 -7.27 18.07
C GLU A 25 -4.35 -7.22 17.51
N LEU A 26 -4.20 -7.03 16.19
CA LEU A 26 -2.88 -6.82 15.57
C LEU A 26 -2.16 -5.59 16.14
N ARG A 27 -2.88 -4.53 16.54
CA ARG A 27 -2.28 -3.33 17.15
C ARG A 27 -1.66 -3.59 18.52
N SER A 28 -2.07 -4.65 19.20
CA SER A 28 -1.46 -5.10 20.47
C SER A 28 -0.03 -5.63 20.28
N PHE A 29 0.35 -5.95 19.03
CA PHE A 29 1.67 -6.47 18.67
C PHE A 29 2.41 -5.49 17.74
N PRO A 30 2.99 -4.39 18.28
CA PRO A 30 3.53 -3.30 17.48
C PRO A 30 4.61 -3.71 16.47
N ALA A 31 5.49 -4.69 16.76
CA ALA A 31 6.48 -5.14 15.78
C ALA A 31 5.81 -5.92 14.62
N VAL A 32 4.86 -6.80 14.93
CA VAL A 32 4.12 -7.58 13.91
C VAL A 32 3.24 -6.65 13.07
N CYS A 33 2.61 -5.65 13.70
CA CYS A 33 1.80 -4.64 13.01
C CYS A 33 2.63 -3.80 12.02
N GLN A 34 3.89 -3.51 12.32
CA GLN A 34 4.78 -2.78 11.40
C GLN A 34 5.25 -3.65 10.22
N LEU A 35 5.47 -4.95 10.47
CA LEU A 35 5.85 -5.92 9.44
C LEU A 35 4.70 -6.31 8.52
N SER A 36 3.47 -6.34 9.06
CA SER A 36 2.26 -6.75 8.32
C SER A 36 2.08 -6.04 6.98
N PRO A 37 2.10 -4.69 6.87
CA PRO A 37 2.02 -4.03 5.57
C PRO A 37 3.24 -4.34 4.69
N GLN A 38 4.45 -4.51 5.23
CA GLN A 38 5.62 -4.81 4.39
C GLN A 38 5.55 -6.20 3.73
N LEU A 39 4.96 -7.18 4.43
CA LEU A 39 4.87 -8.57 3.98
C LEU A 39 3.56 -8.90 3.27
N ASN A 40 2.44 -8.36 3.76
CA ASN A 40 1.10 -8.68 3.27
C ASN A 40 0.61 -7.69 2.21
N THR A 41 1.21 -6.50 2.13
CA THR A 41 0.94 -5.61 1.00
C THR A 41 1.80 -6.11 -0.16
N ALA A 42 1.19 -6.94 -1.01
CA ALA A 42 1.86 -7.47 -2.18
C ALA A 42 2.40 -6.30 -3.02
N LEU A 43 3.57 -6.49 -3.64
CA LEU A 43 4.00 -5.65 -4.77
C LEU A 43 2.79 -5.39 -5.67
N PRO A 44 2.63 -4.18 -6.25
CA PRO A 44 1.47 -3.87 -7.07
C PRO A 44 1.30 -4.97 -8.11
N ALA A 45 0.31 -5.84 -7.88
CA ALA A 45 0.04 -6.97 -8.76
C ALA A 45 -0.27 -6.42 -10.15
N SER A 46 -0.06 -7.21 -11.21
CA SER A 46 -0.29 -6.77 -12.61
C SER A 46 -1.62 -6.01 -12.76
N ALA A 47 -2.68 -6.48 -12.10
CA ALA A 47 -3.99 -5.84 -12.09
C ALA A 47 -4.01 -4.41 -11.50
N ALA A 48 -3.21 -4.10 -10.48
CA ALA A 48 -3.09 -2.75 -9.94
C ALA A 48 -2.37 -1.81 -10.94
N CYS A 49 -1.31 -2.30 -11.58
CA CYS A 49 -0.62 -1.60 -12.64
C CYS A 49 -1.53 -1.38 -13.85
N GLU A 50 -2.30 -2.37 -14.28
CA GLU A 50 -3.28 -2.27 -15.38
C GLU A 50 -4.36 -1.24 -15.07
N ARG A 51 -4.89 -1.18 -13.85
CA ARG A 51 -5.82 -0.10 -13.44
C ARG A 51 -5.18 1.27 -13.55
N LEU A 52 -3.93 1.41 -13.08
CA LEU A 52 -3.18 2.65 -13.20
C LEU A 52 -2.98 3.04 -14.68
N PHE A 53 -2.54 2.10 -15.53
CA PHE A 53 -2.32 2.33 -16.96
C PHE A 53 -3.61 2.57 -17.73
N GLY A 54 -4.74 1.97 -17.35
CA GLY A 54 -6.05 2.26 -17.91
C GLY A 54 -6.45 3.72 -17.68
N VAL A 55 -6.27 4.21 -16.45
CA VAL A 55 -6.49 5.63 -16.10
C VAL A 55 -5.51 6.53 -16.84
N ALA A 56 -4.25 6.15 -16.86
CA ALA A 56 -3.22 6.86 -17.62
C ALA A 56 -3.57 6.95 -19.12
N GLY A 57 -4.09 5.89 -19.73
CA GLY A 57 -4.57 5.87 -21.11
C GLY A 57 -5.76 6.80 -21.36
N LEU A 58 -6.66 6.99 -20.39
CA LEU A 58 -7.75 7.96 -20.50
C LEU A 58 -7.24 9.42 -20.47
N ILE A 59 -6.15 9.67 -19.74
CA ILE A 59 -5.50 10.98 -19.67
C ILE A 59 -4.67 11.23 -20.93
N PHE A 60 -3.91 10.22 -21.37
CA PHE A 60 -3.06 10.21 -22.57
C PHE A 60 -3.87 9.90 -23.84
N ARG A 61 -4.75 10.82 -24.25
CA ARG A 61 -5.47 10.71 -25.53
C ARG A 61 -4.75 11.47 -26.65
N PRO A 62 -4.82 11.00 -27.91
CA PRO A 62 -4.14 11.62 -29.06
C PRO A 62 -4.41 13.13 -29.25
N ARG A 63 -5.60 13.60 -28.88
CA ARG A 63 -5.99 15.03 -28.96
C ARG A 63 -5.52 15.89 -27.76
N ARG A 64 -4.94 15.28 -26.72
CA ARG A 64 -4.38 15.97 -25.53
C ARG A 64 -2.84 15.97 -25.54
N ALA A 65 -2.24 15.97 -26.73
CA ALA A 65 -0.81 15.73 -27.00
C ALA A 65 0.21 16.78 -26.44
N CYS A 66 -0.20 17.71 -25.58
CA CYS A 66 0.68 18.71 -24.97
C CYS A 66 0.72 18.63 -23.44
N ILE A 67 0.62 17.43 -22.88
CA ILE A 67 0.85 17.21 -21.44
C ILE A 67 2.28 16.72 -21.25
N ARG A 68 3.12 17.52 -20.57
CA ARG A 68 4.46 17.08 -20.14
C ARG A 68 4.36 15.96 -19.12
N SER A 69 5.34 15.05 -19.07
CA SER A 69 5.34 13.87 -18.18
C SER A 69 4.99 14.20 -16.73
N LYS A 70 5.59 15.25 -16.17
CA LYS A 70 5.27 15.71 -14.79
C LYS A 70 3.80 16.05 -14.59
N ASN A 71 3.18 16.73 -15.56
CA ASN A 71 1.76 17.09 -15.48
C ASN A 71 0.85 15.87 -15.74
N PHE A 72 1.32 14.89 -16.50
CA PHE A 72 0.62 13.64 -16.74
C PHE A 72 0.58 12.80 -15.46
N GLU A 73 1.73 12.55 -14.83
CA GLU A 73 1.84 11.83 -13.57
C GLU A 73 1.03 12.48 -12.46
N ASN A 74 1.13 13.81 -12.31
CA ASN A 74 0.32 14.55 -11.35
C ASN A 74 -1.19 14.39 -11.61
N LYS A 75 -1.63 14.38 -12.87
CA LYS A 75 -3.05 14.15 -13.20
C LYS A 75 -3.49 12.73 -12.89
N VAL A 76 -2.66 11.73 -13.17
CA VAL A 76 -2.94 10.32 -12.82
C VAL A 76 -3.08 10.19 -11.31
N LEU A 77 -2.15 10.75 -10.55
CA LEU A 77 -2.18 10.77 -9.09
C LEU A 77 -3.43 11.48 -8.56
N LEU A 78 -3.75 12.66 -9.12
CA LEU A 78 -4.93 13.45 -8.76
C LEU A 78 -6.24 12.68 -8.98
N TRP A 79 -6.32 11.96 -10.10
CA TRP A 79 -7.53 11.24 -10.48
C TRP A 79 -7.73 9.98 -9.66
N LEU A 80 -6.67 9.20 -9.42
CA LEU A 80 -6.74 7.96 -8.64
C LEU A 80 -7.10 8.21 -7.17
N ASN A 81 -6.70 9.35 -6.61
CA ASN A 81 -6.96 9.70 -5.21
C ASN A 81 -8.13 10.70 -5.03
N LYS A 82 -9.01 10.83 -6.02
CA LYS A 82 -10.17 11.75 -5.96
C LYS A 82 -11.08 11.52 -4.74
N ALA A 83 -11.09 10.33 -4.15
CA ALA A 83 -11.89 10.03 -2.95
C ALA A 83 -11.25 10.51 -1.64
N TYR A 84 -9.97 10.91 -1.66
CA TYR A 84 -9.17 11.26 -0.48
C TYR A 84 -8.79 12.75 -0.44
N TRP A 85 -9.30 13.55 -1.41
CA TRP A 85 -9.18 15.01 -1.48
C TRP A 85 -10.55 15.63 -1.68
#